data_AF-A0AAD5MV62-F1
#
_entry.id   AF-A0AAD5MV62-F1
#
_cell.length_a   1.000
_cell.length_b   1.000
_cell.length_c   1.000
_cell.angle_alpha   90.00
_cell.angle_beta   90.00
_cell.angle_gamma   90.00
#
_symmetry.space_group_name_H-M   'P 1'
#
loop_
_entity.id
_entity.type
_entity.pdbx_description
1 polymer ?
#
loop_
_entity_poly.entity_id
_entity_poly.type
_entity_poly.pdbx_seq_one_letter_code
_entity_poly.pdbx_strand_id
1 'polypeptide(L)'
;MGQRCSDTRTITFEDVRVPSSNVLGKPGEGFKVAMSAFDMTRPGVAAGAVGLSWRALDEAAKYALERKTFGTEIANHQAVQFMLADMAVNLELSRLATYRAAHDVDRQVLPSLY
;
A
#
# COMPACT_ATOMS: atom_id res chain seq x y z
N MET A 1 9.68 -1.93 15.12
CA MET A 1 9.14 -1.93 13.74
C MET A 1 9.08 -0.49 13.20
N GLY A 2 8.85 -0.32 11.88
CA GLY A 2 9.09 0.92 11.10
C GLY A 2 8.03 2.03 11.18
N GLN A 3 7.95 2.88 10.14
CA GLN A 3 7.08 4.08 10.05
C GLN A 3 7.20 5.08 11.22
N ARG A 4 8.41 5.24 11.76
CA ARG A 4 8.68 6.05 12.98
C ARG A 4 8.31 7.54 12.88
N CYS A 5 8.13 8.06 11.68
CA CYS A 5 7.69 9.44 11.45
C CYS A 5 6.16 9.60 11.50
N SER A 6 5.40 8.51 11.60
CA SER A 6 3.95 8.56 11.78
C SER A 6 3.63 8.74 13.26
N ASP A 7 2.86 9.77 13.60
CA ASP A 7 2.38 9.94 14.96
C ASP A 7 1.26 8.93 15.24
N THR A 8 1.54 7.98 16.13
CA THR A 8 0.59 6.96 16.56
C THR A 8 0.44 7.06 18.07
N ARG A 9 -0.79 7.25 18.53
CA ARG A 9 -1.13 7.49 19.94
C ARG A 9 -2.39 6.71 20.32
N THR A 10 -2.50 6.40 21.61
CA THR A 10 -3.76 5.93 22.19
C THR A 10 -4.65 7.14 22.45
N ILE A 11 -5.94 7.00 22.15
CA ILE A 11 -6.97 7.99 22.47
C ILE A 11 -7.95 7.31 23.45
N THR A 12 -8.25 7.97 24.57
CA THR A 12 -9.22 7.50 25.57
C THR A 12 -10.43 8.41 25.60
N PHE A 13 -11.60 7.83 25.90
CA PHE A 13 -12.85 8.57 26.04
C PHE A 13 -13.45 8.25 27.42
N GLU A 14 -13.41 9.22 28.32
CA GLU A 14 -13.99 9.14 29.67
C GLU A 14 -15.01 10.27 29.82
N ASP A 15 -16.28 9.93 30.03
CA ASP A 15 -17.40 10.88 30.19
C ASP A 15 -17.52 11.97 29.10
N VAL A 16 -17.08 11.64 27.87
CA VAL A 16 -17.11 12.56 26.73
C VAL A 16 -18.54 12.75 26.23
N ARG A 17 -19.04 14.00 26.28
CA ARG A 17 -20.34 14.38 25.74
C ARG A 17 -20.22 14.72 24.25
N VAL A 18 -20.95 13.99 23.41
CA VAL A 18 -21.03 14.23 21.96
C VAL A 18 -22.45 14.66 21.60
N PRO A 19 -22.64 15.83 20.95
CA PRO A 19 -23.95 16.25 20.47
C PRO A 19 -24.56 15.25 19.49
N SER A 20 -25.89 15.12 19.48
CA SER A 20 -26.59 14.25 18.52
C SER A 20 -26.37 14.69 17.06
N SER A 21 -26.10 15.97 16.82
CA SER A 21 -25.72 16.51 15.52
C SER A 21 -24.39 15.98 14.97
N ASN A 22 -23.54 15.39 15.82
CA ASN A 22 -22.23 14.87 15.43
C ASN A 22 -22.27 13.36 15.10
N VAL A 23 -23.45 12.74 15.13
CA VAL A 23 -23.62 11.35 14.69
C VAL A 23 -23.46 11.28 13.17
N LEU A 24 -22.51 10.47 12.71
CA LEU A 24 -22.28 10.20 11.30
C LEU A 24 -23.15 9.01 10.84
N GLY A 25 -24.05 9.25 9.88
CA GLY A 25 -25.03 8.24 9.44
C GLY A 25 -26.12 7.99 10.50
N LYS A 26 -26.72 6.79 10.51
CA LYS A 26 -27.69 6.40 11.54
C LYS A 26 -27.06 5.45 12.57
N PRO A 27 -27.60 5.40 13.82
CA PRO A 27 -27.21 4.38 14.78
C PRO A 27 -27.29 2.97 14.18
N GLY A 28 -26.19 2.21 14.27
CA GLY A 28 -26.05 0.87 13.68
C GLY A 28 -25.41 0.82 12.28
N GLU A 29 -25.20 1.95 11.60
CA GLU A 29 -24.63 1.98 10.24
C GLU A 29 -23.11 2.16 10.20
N GLY A 30 -22.43 2.20 11.35
CA GLY A 30 -20.99 2.51 11.44
C GLY A 30 -20.09 1.62 10.58
N PHE A 31 -20.43 0.33 10.40
CA PHE A 31 -19.68 -0.56 9.52
C PHE A 31 -19.73 -0.12 8.06
N LYS A 32 -20.90 0.31 7.57
CA LYS A 32 -21.06 0.79 6.19
C LYS A 32 -20.25 2.07 5.94
N VAL A 33 -20.28 2.99 6.90
CA VAL A 33 -19.49 4.23 6.87
C VAL A 33 -17.98 3.92 6.82
N ALA A 34 -17.52 2.94 7.61
CA ALA A 34 -16.12 2.51 7.58
C ALA A 34 -15.75 1.87 6.23
N MET A 35 -16.59 1.00 5.67
CA MET A 35 -16.33 0.35 4.38
C MET A 35 -16.30 1.35 3.23
N SER A 36 -17.18 2.35 3.21
CA SER A 36 -17.13 3.39 2.17
C SER A 36 -15.81 4.17 2.19
N ALA A 37 -15.26 4.43 3.38
CA ALA A 37 -13.95 5.07 3.51
C ALA A 37 -12.81 4.15 3.01
N PHE A 38 -12.89 2.84 3.27
CA PHE A 38 -11.88 1.89 2.82
C PHE A 38 -11.89 1.66 1.32
N ASP A 39 -13.06 1.65 0.68
CA ASP A 39 -13.12 1.52 -0.77
C ASP A 39 -12.38 2.67 -1.47
N MET A 40 -12.47 3.89 -0.95
CA MET A 40 -11.73 5.03 -1.47
C MET A 40 -10.23 5.01 -1.14
N THR A 41 -9.84 4.52 0.04
CA THR A 41 -8.45 4.67 0.53
C THR A 41 -7.53 3.52 0.14
N ARG A 42 -8.07 2.31 -0.11
CA ARG A 42 -7.28 1.13 -0.49
C ARG A 42 -6.41 1.32 -1.73
N PRO A 43 -6.91 1.91 -2.85
CA PRO A 43 -6.05 2.17 -4.01
C PRO A 43 -4.89 3.12 -3.67
N GLY A 44 -5.10 4.10 -2.79
CA GLY A 44 -4.04 5.00 -2.31
C GLY A 44 -2.96 4.26 -1.52
N VAL A 45 -3.34 3.32 -0.66
CA VAL A 45 -2.38 2.45 0.06
C VAL A 45 -1.58 1.59 -0.92
N ALA A 46 -2.25 0.99 -1.92
CA ALA A 46 -1.61 0.21 -2.96
C ALA A 46 -0.62 1.04 -3.79
N ALA A 47 -0.98 2.28 -4.16
CA ALA A 47 -0.09 3.20 -4.86
C ALA A 47 1.17 3.52 -4.05
N GLY A 48 1.02 3.75 -2.74
CA GLY A 48 2.17 3.93 -1.83
C GLY A 48 3.08 2.70 -1.80
N ALA A 49 2.51 1.49 -1.75
CA ALA A 49 3.27 0.24 -1.79
C ALA A 49 4.01 0.06 -3.13
N VAL A 50 3.37 0.35 -4.26
CA VAL A 50 4.00 0.32 -5.60
C VAL A 50 5.21 1.24 -5.66
N GLY A 51 5.09 2.47 -5.14
CA GLY A 51 6.22 3.41 -5.09
C GLY A 51 7.40 2.90 -4.25
N LEU A 52 7.12 2.27 -3.10
CA LEU A 52 8.14 1.65 -2.28
C LEU A 52 8.80 0.44 -2.96
N SER A 53 8.01 -0.42 -3.60
CA SER A 53 8.50 -1.58 -4.35
C SER A 53 9.40 -1.16 -5.52
N TRP A 54 9.05 -0.07 -6.21
CA TRP A 54 9.92 0.51 -7.24
C TRP A 54 11.26 0.91 -6.63
N ARG A 55 11.25 1.72 -5.57
CA ARG A 55 12.51 2.15 -4.94
C ARG A 55 13.35 0.96 -4.45
N ALA A 56 12.70 -0.07 -3.92
CA ALA A 56 13.39 -1.29 -3.49
C ALA A 56 14.08 -2.01 -4.66
N LEU A 57 13.42 -2.09 -5.82
CA LEU A 57 14.01 -2.65 -7.04
C LEU A 57 15.21 -1.83 -7.53
N ASP A 58 15.09 -0.51 -7.57
CA ASP A 58 16.19 0.37 -8.00
C ASP A 58 17.43 0.19 -7.11
N GLU A 59 17.25 0.19 -5.78
CA GLU A 59 18.36 -0.01 -4.84
C GLU A 59 18.94 -1.42 -4.93
N ALA A 60 18.10 -2.45 -5.07
CA ALA A 60 18.55 -3.83 -5.20
C ALA A 60 19.36 -4.03 -6.50
N ALA A 61 18.88 -3.51 -7.63
CA ALA A 61 19.55 -3.60 -8.92
C ALA A 61 20.89 -2.85 -8.90
N LYS A 62 20.91 -1.63 -8.35
CA LYS A 62 22.14 -0.85 -8.17
C LYS A 62 23.17 -1.61 -7.32
N TYR A 63 22.76 -2.10 -6.16
CA TYR A 63 23.67 -2.83 -5.28
C TYR A 63 24.18 -4.14 -5.90
N ALA A 64 23.36 -4.80 -6.71
CA ALA A 64 23.74 -6.03 -7.39
C ALA A 64 24.90 -5.83 -8.40
N LEU A 65 24.98 -4.65 -9.00
CA LEU A 65 26.06 -4.25 -9.92
C LEU A 65 27.32 -3.77 -9.18
N GLU A 66 27.19 -3.27 -7.94
CA GLU A 66 28.32 -2.79 -7.15
C GLU A 66 29.03 -3.91 -6.37
N ARG A 67 28.24 -4.81 -5.76
CA ARG A 67 28.77 -5.86 -4.88
C ARG A 67 29.38 -7.00 -5.68
N LYS A 68 30.60 -7.41 -5.30
CA LYS A 68 31.30 -8.55 -5.92
C LYS A 68 31.49 -9.71 -4.94
N THR A 69 31.26 -10.93 -5.42
CA THR A 69 31.58 -12.19 -4.74
C THR A 69 31.94 -13.25 -5.77
N PHE A 70 32.83 -14.19 -5.42
CA PHE A 70 33.28 -15.25 -6.33
C PHE A 70 33.86 -14.69 -7.66
N GLY A 71 34.60 -13.59 -7.57
CA GLY A 71 35.32 -12.99 -8.70
C GLY A 71 34.47 -12.13 -9.66
N THR A 72 33.18 -11.96 -9.41
CA THR A 72 32.28 -11.18 -10.29
C THR A 72 31.22 -10.42 -9.49
N GLU A 73 30.55 -9.46 -10.15
CA GLU A 73 29.39 -8.74 -9.62
C GLU A 73 28.25 -9.70 -9.33
N ILE A 74 27.52 -9.48 -8.24
CA ILE A 74 26.47 -10.43 -7.83
C ILE A 74 25.30 -10.45 -8.81
N ALA A 75 25.13 -9.41 -9.63
CA ALA A 75 24.22 -9.40 -10.77
C ALA A 75 24.49 -10.51 -11.81
N ASN A 76 25.70 -11.07 -11.86
CA ASN A 76 26.04 -12.17 -12.77
C ASN A 76 25.66 -13.56 -12.22
N HIS A 77 25.24 -13.65 -10.95
CA HIS A 77 24.77 -14.91 -10.37
C HIS A 77 23.28 -15.10 -10.71
N GLN A 78 22.93 -16.20 -11.37
CA GLN A 78 21.56 -16.48 -11.82
C GLN A 78 20.51 -16.35 -10.71
N ALA A 79 20.83 -16.77 -9.48
CA ALA A 79 19.93 -16.64 -8.34
C ALA A 79 19.53 -15.18 -8.04
N VAL A 80 20.46 -14.23 -8.21
CA VAL A 80 20.19 -12.79 -8.04
C VAL A 80 19.35 -12.26 -9.20
N GLN A 81 19.62 -12.72 -10.43
CA GLN A 81 18.84 -12.36 -11.61
C GLN A 81 17.37 -12.79 -11.47
N PHE A 82 17.11 -13.99 -10.96
CA PHE A 82 15.74 -14.46 -10.71
C PHE A 82 15.02 -13.58 -9.68
N MET A 83 15.67 -13.23 -8.57
CA MET A 83 15.08 -12.33 -7.57
C MET A 83 14.73 -10.95 -8.16
N LEU A 84 15.63 -10.36 -8.94
CA LEU A 84 15.37 -9.06 -9.59
C LEU A 84 14.27 -9.15 -10.65
N ALA A 85 14.23 -10.24 -11.42
CA ALA A 85 13.18 -10.48 -12.41
C ALA A 85 11.80 -10.63 -11.74
N ASP A 86 11.70 -11.40 -10.66
CA ASP A 86 10.46 -11.55 -9.90
C ASP A 86 10.00 -10.23 -9.29
N MET A 87 10.93 -9.42 -8.75
CA MET A 87 10.62 -8.08 -8.25
C MET A 87 10.04 -7.19 -9.36
N ALA A 88 10.66 -7.19 -10.55
CA ALA A 88 10.21 -6.37 -11.68
C ALA A 88 8.82 -6.81 -12.19
N VAL A 89 8.58 -8.12 -12.32
CA VAL A 89 7.28 -8.66 -12.74
C VAL A 89 6.19 -8.29 -11.73
N ASN A 90 6.46 -8.49 -10.43
CA ASN A 90 5.49 -8.17 -9.38
C ASN A 90 5.22 -6.67 -9.27
N LEU A 91 6.23 -5.82 -9.48
CA LEU A 91 6.06 -4.37 -9.52
C LEU A 91 5.10 -3.96 -10.64
N GLU A 92 5.32 -4.47 -11.85
CA GLU A 92 4.49 -4.11 -13.00
C GLU A 92 3.05 -4.61 -12.83
N LEU A 93 2.87 -5.85 -12.36
CA LEU A 93 1.55 -6.40 -12.05
C LEU A 93 0.83 -5.57 -10.99
N SER A 94 1.53 -5.21 -9.90
CA SER A 94 0.97 -4.42 -8.81
C SER A 94 0.57 -3.02 -9.28
N ARG A 95 1.36 -2.41 -10.18
CA ARG A 95 1.08 -1.11 -10.79
C ARG A 95 -0.20 -1.16 -11.64
N LEU A 96 -0.33 -2.16 -12.50
CA LEU A 96 -1.52 -2.36 -13.33
C LEU A 96 -2.78 -2.59 -12.47
N ALA A 97 -2.70 -3.46 -11.46
CA ALA A 97 -3.81 -3.72 -10.55
C ALA A 97 -4.21 -2.47 -9.75
N THR A 98 -3.24 -1.67 -9.31
CA THR A 98 -3.48 -0.41 -8.59
C THR A 98 -4.21 0.60 -9.46
N TYR A 99 -3.74 0.83 -10.69
CA TYR A 99 -4.41 1.75 -11.61
C TYR A 99 -5.80 1.27 -11.99
N ARG A 100 -5.99 -0.05 -12.15
CA ARG A 100 -7.32 -0.59 -12.40
C ARG A 100 -8.27 -0.31 -11.23
N ALA A 101 -7.83 -0.57 -10.00
CA ALA A 101 -8.63 -0.30 -8.81
C ALA A 101 -8.97 1.19 -8.66
N ALA A 102 -8.00 2.08 -8.93
CA ALA A 102 -8.25 3.52 -8.91
C ALA A 102 -9.28 3.95 -9.97
N HIS A 103 -9.17 3.41 -11.19
CA HIS A 103 -10.15 3.66 -12.26
C HIS A 103 -11.55 3.15 -11.91
N ASP A 104 -11.65 1.99 -11.28
CA ASP A 104 -12.93 1.44 -10.83
C ASP A 104 -13.56 2.33 -9.73
N VAL A 105 -12.73 2.89 -8.82
CA VAL A 105 -13.18 3.89 -7.83
C VAL A 105 -13.67 5.18 -8.49
N ASP A 106 -12.93 5.73 -9.45
CA ASP A 106 -13.32 6.95 -10.19
C ASP A 106 -14.67 6.76 -10.91
N ARG A 107 -14.97 5.53 -11.33
CA ARG A 107 -16.23 5.14 -11.97
C ARG A 107 -17.32 4.69 -11.00
N GLN A 108 -17.09 4.80 -9.69
CA GLN A 108 -18.02 4.40 -8.63
C GLN A 108 -18.39 2.90 -8.65
N VAL A 109 -17.49 2.05 -9.15
CA VAL A 109 -17.61 0.59 -9.07
C VAL A 109 -17.02 0.13 -7.74
N LEU A 110 -17.78 0.33 -6.65
CA LEU A 110 -17.30 0.09 -5.29
C LEU A 110 -17.86 -1.23 -4.71
N PRO A 111 -17.03 -2.10 -4.12
CA PRO A 111 -17.49 -3.35 -3.50
C PRO A 111 -18.52 -3.17 -2.38
N SER A 112 -18.43 -2.09 -1.59
CA SER A 112 -19.35 -1.82 -0.47
C SER A 112 -20.77 -1.44 -0.89
N LEU A 113 -21.01 -1.27 -2.19
CA LEU A 113 -22.34 -0.98 -2.74
C LEU A 113 -23.16 -2.24 -3.06
N TYR A 114 -22.59 -3.44 -2.85
CA TYR A 114 -23.25 -4.73 -3.03
C TYR A 114 -23.57 -5.42 -1.69
#